data_AF-A0A835ZB65-F1
#
_entry.id   AF-A0A835ZB65-F1
#
_cell.length_a   1.000
_cell.length_b   1.000
_cell.length_c   1.000
_cell.angle_alpha   90.00
_cell.angle_beta   90.00
_cell.angle_gamma   90.00
#
_symmetry.space_group_name_H-M   'P 1'
#
loop_
_entity.id
_entity.type
_entity.pdbx_description
1 polymer ?
#
loop_
_entity_poly.entity_id
_entity_poly.type
_entity_poly.pdbx_seq_one_letter_code
_entity_poly.pdbx_strand_id
1 'polypeptide(L)'
;MSTKARDVRTAITVVAGALHEPHASDDRTLEVLFAACRSCAGGKKAVALLRQCNLLHIEPSARCYNYALEACLKFGDGAEAEQLLRLFDAKRIPFSMTAALRLWSMEGGHASSRGILHRVMTPEAVALLVGDDASAAHLRQHRRVLKRRRAAARAQCALGRGHLPAVTSLLESMARRPDGVLDLHGITAQQATCGVLALLEDSRRAAEGGSGGAGGSGSSHGHCAMRDWSQPLVLITGRGRGSKDGVPVLKPALASLLRRRGLVVEEPALNPGVLIVTGVDAGGEG
;
A
#
# COMPACT_ATOMS: atom_id res chain seq x y z
N MET A 1 -10.73 -30.42 26.01
CA MET A 1 -9.86 -29.98 24.89
C MET A 1 -10.49 -30.42 23.59
N SER A 2 -10.72 -29.51 22.62
CA SER A 2 -11.25 -29.85 21.30
C SER A 2 -10.33 -30.84 20.59
N THR A 3 -10.89 -31.85 19.90
CA THR A 3 -10.16 -32.84 19.08
C THR A 3 -9.13 -32.19 18.15
N LYS A 4 -9.45 -31.02 17.57
CA LYS A 4 -8.54 -30.24 16.72
C LYS A 4 -7.23 -29.82 17.42
N ALA A 5 -7.23 -29.56 18.72
CA ALA A 5 -6.02 -29.17 19.46
C ALA A 5 -5.10 -30.37 19.74
N ARG A 6 -5.64 -31.59 19.78
CA ARG A 6 -4.87 -32.82 19.94
C ARG A 6 -4.12 -33.13 18.64
N ASP A 7 -4.79 -32.98 17.50
CA ASP A 7 -4.20 -33.24 16.19
C ASP A 7 -3.00 -32.33 15.90
N VAL A 8 -3.08 -31.05 16.28
CA VAL A 8 -1.97 -30.12 16.03
C VAL A 8 -0.75 -30.40 16.92
N ARG A 9 -0.94 -30.85 18.16
CA ARG A 9 0.21 -31.26 18.99
C ARG A 9 0.93 -32.45 18.36
N THR A 10 0.18 -33.44 17.91
CA THR A 10 0.75 -34.61 17.20
C THR A 10 1.44 -34.19 15.92
N ALA A 11 0.82 -33.31 15.12
CA ALA A 11 1.41 -32.78 13.89
C ALA A 11 2.74 -32.04 14.15
N ILE A 12 2.80 -31.21 15.20
CA ILE A 12 4.04 -30.54 15.59
C ILE A 12 5.11 -31.56 15.97
N THR A 13 4.78 -32.60 16.75
CA THR A 13 5.76 -33.63 17.12
C THR A 13 6.25 -34.43 15.92
N VAL A 14 5.34 -34.84 15.03
CA VAL A 14 5.68 -35.61 13.81
C VAL A 14 6.57 -34.79 12.90
N VAL A 15 6.21 -33.53 12.66
CA VAL A 15 6.99 -32.67 11.76
C VAL A 15 8.29 -32.20 12.42
N ALA A 16 8.32 -31.98 13.73
CA ALA A 16 9.57 -31.71 14.44
C ALA A 16 10.54 -32.91 14.38
N GLY A 17 10.01 -34.14 14.33
CA GLY A 17 10.79 -35.34 14.01
C GLY A 17 11.28 -35.34 12.57
N ALA A 18 10.45 -34.91 11.62
CA ALA A 18 10.81 -34.82 10.20
C ALA A 18 11.86 -33.75 9.88
N LEU A 19 12.05 -32.75 10.75
CA LEU A 19 13.12 -31.75 10.62
C LEU A 19 14.53 -32.36 10.72
N HIS A 20 14.67 -33.58 11.24
CA HIS A 20 15.96 -34.28 11.27
C HIS A 20 16.41 -34.83 9.91
N GLU A 21 15.53 -34.79 8.90
CA GLU A 21 15.89 -35.16 7.52
C GLU A 21 16.43 -33.92 6.78
N PRO A 22 17.74 -33.86 6.45
CA PRO A 22 18.44 -32.64 6.01
C PRO A 22 18.01 -32.08 4.64
N HIS A 23 17.04 -32.70 3.96
CA HIS A 23 16.62 -32.33 2.60
C HIS A 23 15.11 -32.08 2.43
N ALA A 24 14.29 -32.16 3.49
CA ALA A 24 12.83 -32.24 3.34
C ALA A 24 12.03 -31.02 3.80
N SER A 25 12.62 -30.06 4.53
CA SER A 25 11.83 -28.93 5.03
C SER A 25 11.95 -27.71 4.12
N ASP A 26 11.00 -27.58 3.20
CA ASP A 26 10.78 -26.34 2.47
C ASP A 26 10.26 -25.23 3.40
N ASP A 27 10.43 -23.96 3.00
CA ASP A 27 9.93 -22.80 3.76
C ASP A 27 8.42 -22.91 4.06
N ARG A 28 7.68 -23.57 3.16
CA ARG A 28 6.25 -23.79 3.33
C ARG A 28 5.91 -24.70 4.50
N THR A 29 6.67 -25.77 4.71
CA THR A 29 6.51 -26.67 5.86
C THR A 29 6.75 -25.92 7.16
N LEU A 30 7.80 -25.08 7.21
CA LEU A 30 8.08 -24.25 8.37
C LEU A 30 6.94 -23.26 8.64
N GLU A 31 6.43 -22.56 7.61
CA GLU A 31 5.31 -21.64 7.77
C GLU A 31 4.08 -22.31 8.38
N VAL A 32 3.76 -23.54 7.96
CA VAL A 32 2.64 -24.31 8.50
C VAL A 32 2.86 -24.64 9.98
N LEU A 33 4.07 -25.03 10.38
CA LEU A 33 4.41 -25.32 11.78
C LEU A 33 4.31 -24.09 12.67
N PHE A 34 4.81 -22.96 12.19
CA PHE A 34 4.74 -21.70 12.92
C PHE A 34 3.29 -21.20 13.03
N ALA A 35 2.50 -21.33 11.96
CA ALA A 35 1.08 -21.03 11.99
C ALA A 35 0.32 -21.93 12.97
N ALA A 36 0.68 -23.21 13.07
CA ALA A 36 0.15 -24.14 14.05
C ALA A 36 0.52 -23.73 15.49
N CYS A 37 1.79 -23.35 15.73
CA CYS A 37 2.24 -22.85 17.03
C CYS A 37 1.45 -21.63 17.48
N ARG A 38 1.31 -20.64 16.58
CA ARG A 38 0.46 -19.46 16.77
C ARG A 38 -0.98 -19.82 17.11
N SER A 39 -1.51 -20.88 16.52
CA SER A 39 -2.92 -21.22 16.69
C SER A 39 -3.20 -21.89 18.03
N CYS A 40 -2.33 -22.80 18.48
CA CYS A 40 -2.68 -23.74 19.56
C CYS A 40 -1.54 -24.25 20.45
N ALA A 41 -0.27 -23.95 20.15
CA ALA A 41 0.86 -24.64 20.80
C ALA A 41 1.64 -23.77 21.80
N GLY A 42 1.44 -22.46 21.79
CA GLY A 42 2.17 -21.53 22.67
C GLY A 42 3.34 -20.84 21.98
N GLY A 43 3.74 -19.69 22.51
CA GLY A 43 4.94 -18.97 22.08
C GLY A 43 6.23 -19.74 22.39
N LYS A 44 6.32 -20.35 23.58
CA LYS A 44 7.48 -21.18 23.97
C LYS A 44 7.85 -22.25 22.94
N LYS A 45 6.84 -22.93 22.38
CA LYS A 45 7.06 -23.94 21.34
C LYS A 45 7.51 -23.32 20.01
N ALA A 46 6.96 -22.17 19.65
CA ALA A 46 7.41 -21.44 18.47
C ALA A 46 8.88 -21.01 18.60
N VAL A 47 9.29 -20.51 19.76
CA VAL A 47 10.70 -20.14 20.01
C VAL A 47 11.61 -21.36 20.03
N ALA A 48 11.18 -22.47 20.63
CA ALA A 48 11.93 -23.73 20.57
C ALA A 48 12.12 -24.21 19.12
N LEU A 49 11.07 -24.10 18.29
CA LEU A 49 11.14 -24.42 16.87
C LEU A 49 12.14 -23.52 16.11
N LEU A 50 12.16 -22.20 16.37
CA LEU A 50 13.18 -21.31 15.79
C LEU A 50 14.60 -21.69 16.18
N ARG A 51 14.81 -22.08 17.44
CA ARG A 51 16.12 -22.56 17.91
C ARG A 51 16.52 -23.85 17.20
N GLN A 52 15.58 -24.77 16.98
CA GLN A 52 15.81 -25.99 16.22
C GLN A 52 16.17 -25.69 14.77
N CYS A 53 15.48 -24.76 14.10
CA CYS A 53 15.85 -24.31 12.74
C CYS A 53 17.30 -23.79 12.71
N ASN A 54 17.69 -22.95 13.67
CA ASN A 54 19.06 -22.43 13.76
C ASN A 54 20.10 -23.54 13.98
N LEU A 55 19.81 -24.54 14.83
CA LEU A 55 20.70 -25.69 15.07
C LEU A 55 20.88 -26.57 13.83
N LEU A 56 19.85 -26.65 12.99
CA LEU A 56 19.86 -27.39 11.73
C LEU A 56 20.34 -26.54 10.54
N HIS A 57 20.78 -25.30 10.79
CA HIS A 57 21.17 -24.34 9.75
C HIS A 57 20.07 -24.06 8.70
N ILE A 58 18.81 -24.19 9.09
CA ILE A 58 17.65 -23.86 8.28
C ILE A 58 17.27 -22.41 8.59
N GLU A 59 17.37 -21.51 7.62
CA GLU A 59 17.03 -20.09 7.83
C GLU A 59 15.51 -19.88 7.66
N PRO A 60 14.76 -19.56 8.74
CA PRO A 60 13.32 -19.34 8.63
C PRO A 60 13.02 -18.02 7.92
N SER A 61 11.96 -17.97 7.11
CA SER A 61 11.50 -16.72 6.51
C SER A 61 11.00 -15.70 7.56
N ALA A 62 10.96 -14.41 7.17
CA ALA A 62 10.38 -13.36 8.01
C ALA A 62 8.95 -13.66 8.46
N ARG A 63 8.19 -14.45 7.68
CA ARG A 63 6.84 -14.88 8.05
C ARG A 63 6.84 -15.85 9.23
N CYS A 64 7.77 -16.80 9.26
CA CYS A 64 7.97 -17.73 10.38
C CYS A 64 8.28 -16.98 11.69
N TYR A 65 9.18 -16.00 11.65
CA TYR A 65 9.47 -15.15 12.81
C TYR A 65 8.25 -14.36 13.29
N ASN A 66 7.48 -13.78 12.37
CA ASN A 66 6.26 -13.05 12.72
C ASN A 66 5.20 -13.97 13.35
N TYR A 67 5.03 -15.19 12.86
CA TYR A 67 4.15 -16.18 13.48
C TYR A 67 4.63 -16.59 14.87
N ALA A 68 5.93 -16.73 15.10
CA ALA A 68 6.48 -17.03 16.41
C ALA A 68 6.20 -15.88 17.40
N LEU A 69 6.39 -14.63 16.96
CA LEU A 69 6.06 -13.45 17.76
C LEU A 69 4.56 -13.41 18.06
N GLU A 70 3.69 -13.58 17.06
CA GLU A 70 2.24 -13.63 17.26
C GLU A 70 1.81 -14.75 18.20
N ALA A 71 2.50 -15.90 18.19
CA ALA A 71 2.28 -16.97 19.15
C ALA A 71 2.62 -16.52 20.57
N CYS A 72 3.79 -15.92 20.79
CA CYS A 72 4.19 -15.42 22.11
C CYS A 72 3.19 -14.40 22.67
N LEU A 73 2.75 -13.47 21.82
CA LEU A 73 1.73 -12.49 22.16
C LEU A 73 0.39 -13.15 22.50
N LYS A 74 -0.08 -14.08 21.66
CA LYS A 74 -1.38 -14.72 21.91
C LYS A 74 -1.43 -15.46 23.24
N PHE A 75 -0.32 -16.05 23.68
CA PHE A 75 -0.27 -16.91 24.86
C PHE A 75 0.34 -16.26 26.11
N GLY A 76 0.72 -14.97 26.06
CA GLY A 76 1.29 -14.30 27.24
C GLY A 76 2.74 -14.64 27.52
N ASP A 77 3.47 -15.19 26.55
CA ASP A 77 4.89 -15.55 26.69
C ASP A 77 5.77 -14.31 26.45
N GLY A 78 5.68 -13.32 27.34
CA GLY A 78 6.31 -12.00 27.17
C GLY A 78 7.85 -12.04 27.10
N ALA A 79 8.49 -12.85 27.94
CA ALA A 79 9.95 -13.00 27.94
C ALA A 79 10.47 -13.58 26.61
N GLU A 80 9.76 -14.56 26.06
CA GLU A 80 10.04 -15.14 24.76
C GLU A 80 9.81 -14.13 23.63
N ALA A 81 8.76 -13.31 23.71
CA ALA A 81 8.52 -12.23 22.75
C ALA A 81 9.66 -11.19 22.75
N GLU A 82 10.17 -10.80 23.92
CA GLU A 82 11.29 -9.87 24.04
C GLU A 82 12.58 -10.47 23.44
N GLN A 83 12.85 -11.76 23.71
CA GLN A 83 13.99 -12.45 23.11
C GLN A 83 13.88 -12.46 21.58
N LEU A 84 12.69 -12.72 21.03
CA LEU A 84 12.47 -12.67 19.59
C LEU A 84 12.76 -11.28 19.03
N LEU A 85 12.30 -10.21 19.66
CA LEU A 85 12.52 -8.86 19.16
C LEU A 85 14.01 -8.49 19.10
N ARG A 86 14.81 -8.90 20.08
CA ARG A 86 16.28 -8.74 20.00
C ARG A 86 16.87 -9.49 18.80
N LEU A 87 16.31 -10.65 18.47
CA LEU A 87 16.69 -11.42 17.29
C LEU A 87 16.26 -10.74 15.97
N PHE A 88 15.08 -10.12 15.93
CA PHE A 88 14.65 -9.28 14.81
C PHE A 88 15.64 -8.15 14.56
N ASP A 89 16.12 -7.47 15.60
CA ASP A 89 17.15 -6.41 15.46
C ASP A 89 18.47 -6.98 14.93
N ALA A 90 18.97 -8.04 15.57
CA ALA A 90 20.27 -8.63 15.24
C ALA A 90 20.33 -9.14 13.79
N LYS A 91 19.23 -9.73 13.30
CA LYS A 91 19.11 -10.24 11.93
C LYS A 91 18.47 -9.25 10.95
N ARG A 92 18.10 -8.03 11.39
CA ARG A 92 17.40 -7.00 10.61
C ARG A 92 16.14 -7.52 9.91
N ILE A 93 15.39 -8.37 10.61
CA ILE A 93 14.15 -8.97 10.09
C ILE A 93 13.03 -7.92 10.22
N PRO A 94 12.16 -7.74 9.23
CA PRO A 94 10.97 -6.90 9.38
C PRO A 94 9.91 -7.64 10.20
N PHE A 95 9.41 -7.01 11.27
CA PHE A 95 8.21 -7.48 11.97
C PHE A 95 6.97 -6.65 11.63
N SER A 96 5.80 -7.28 11.75
CA SER A 96 4.51 -6.65 11.51
C SER A 96 4.18 -5.59 12.56
N MET A 97 3.73 -4.41 12.12
CA MET A 97 3.24 -3.34 12.99
C MET A 97 2.10 -3.83 13.92
N THR A 98 1.26 -4.75 13.44
CA THR A 98 0.19 -5.35 14.25
C THR A 98 0.74 -6.13 15.44
N ALA A 99 1.87 -6.83 15.27
CA ALA A 99 2.52 -7.57 16.36
C ALA A 99 3.13 -6.61 17.39
N ALA A 100 3.77 -5.53 16.93
CA ALA A 100 4.32 -4.48 17.78
C ALA A 100 3.25 -3.84 18.69
N LEU A 101 2.10 -3.49 18.11
CA LEU A 101 0.98 -2.89 18.84
C LEU A 101 0.37 -3.85 19.86
N ARG A 102 0.24 -5.13 19.50
CA ARG A 102 -0.27 -6.16 20.43
C ARG A 102 0.66 -6.38 21.62
N LEU A 103 1.97 -6.41 21.40
CA LEU A 103 2.94 -6.51 22.49
C LEU A 103 2.82 -5.34 23.46
N TRP A 104 2.75 -4.12 22.92
CA TRP A 104 2.57 -2.92 23.73
C TRP A 104 1.28 -2.95 24.55
N SER A 105 0.18 -3.43 23.96
CA SER A 105 -1.09 -3.59 24.67
C SER A 105 -1.02 -4.61 25.80
N MET A 106 -0.18 -5.64 25.70
CA MET A 106 -0.08 -6.71 26.70
C MET A 106 0.77 -6.31 27.91
N GLU A 107 1.83 -5.53 27.70
CA GLU A 107 2.67 -5.02 28.78
C GLU A 107 2.02 -3.82 29.52
N GLY A 108 0.73 -3.56 29.32
CA GLY A 108 0.06 -2.41 29.96
C GLY A 108 0.72 -1.06 29.64
N GLY A 109 1.37 -0.94 28.48
CA GLY A 109 2.07 0.27 28.07
C GLY A 109 3.37 0.58 28.84
N HIS A 110 4.03 -0.41 29.43
CA HIS A 110 5.31 -0.21 30.13
C HIS A 110 6.43 0.35 29.24
N ALA A 111 7.44 0.97 29.86
CA ALA A 111 8.56 1.63 29.18
C ALA A 111 9.32 0.69 28.22
N SER A 112 9.37 -0.61 28.52
CA SER A 112 10.02 -1.63 27.68
C SER A 112 9.36 -1.75 26.30
N SER A 113 8.02 -1.82 26.23
CA SER A 113 7.28 -1.84 24.96
C SER A 113 7.30 -0.52 24.17
N ARG A 114 7.54 0.62 24.83
CA ARG A 114 7.69 1.92 24.15
C ARG A 114 8.91 1.94 23.22
N GLY A 115 10.00 1.30 23.63
CA GLY A 115 11.20 1.15 22.79
C GLY A 115 10.92 0.39 21.49
N ILE A 116 10.01 -0.60 21.52
CA ILE A 116 9.62 -1.37 20.34
C ILE A 116 8.77 -0.52 19.39
N LEU A 117 7.82 0.26 19.90
CA LEU A 117 7.02 1.16 19.06
C LEU A 117 7.87 2.21 18.35
N HIS A 118 8.88 2.77 19.03
CA HIS A 118 9.80 3.75 18.41
C HIS A 118 10.66 3.17 17.28
N ARG A 119 10.75 1.84 17.16
CA ARG A 119 11.49 1.17 16.08
C ARG A 119 10.65 0.96 14.82
N VAL A 120 9.33 0.82 14.96
CA VAL A 120 8.41 0.57 13.84
C VAL A 120 7.56 1.77 13.46
N MET A 121 7.46 2.76 14.34
CA MET A 121 6.62 3.93 14.16
C MET A 121 7.46 5.19 14.37
N THR A 122 7.07 6.26 13.69
CA THR A 122 7.72 7.55 13.90
C THR A 122 7.51 8.00 15.35
N PRO A 123 8.42 8.79 15.92
CA PRO A 123 8.27 9.31 17.28
C PRO A 123 6.90 9.93 17.54
N GLU A 124 6.33 10.64 16.56
CA GLU A 124 5.00 11.27 16.62
C GLU A 124 3.86 10.26 16.68
N ALA A 125 3.99 9.11 16.01
CA ALA A 125 2.99 8.06 15.99
C ALA A 125 3.00 7.26 17.31
N VAL A 126 4.19 7.03 17.90
CA VAL A 126 4.32 6.45 19.25
C VAL A 126 3.76 7.38 20.31
N ALA A 127 4.16 8.64 20.23
CA ALA A 127 3.64 9.77 21.00
C ALA A 127 2.10 9.83 21.03
N LEU A 128 1.47 9.59 19.87
CA LEU A 128 0.01 9.54 19.73
C LEU A 128 -0.61 8.31 20.42
N LEU A 129 0.04 7.15 20.30
CA LEU A 129 -0.42 5.88 20.85
C LEU A 129 -0.30 5.80 22.38
N VAL A 130 0.80 6.32 22.92
CA VAL A 130 1.12 6.27 24.35
C VAL A 130 0.38 7.36 25.14
N GLY A 131 -0.20 8.36 24.46
CA GLY A 131 -0.97 9.42 25.11
C GLY A 131 -0.11 10.39 25.91
N ASP A 132 1.12 10.63 25.49
CA ASP A 132 2.04 11.55 26.16
C ASP A 132 1.54 13.00 25.98
N ASP A 133 1.42 13.79 27.05
CA ASP A 133 0.73 15.10 27.01
C ASP A 133 1.41 16.11 26.08
N ALA A 134 2.74 16.03 25.96
CA ALA A 134 3.52 16.81 25.00
C ALA A 134 3.14 16.47 23.54
N SER A 135 2.82 15.20 23.30
CA SER A 135 2.38 14.68 22.01
C SER A 135 0.96 15.09 21.68
N ALA A 136 0.09 15.13 22.69
CA ALA A 136 -1.26 15.69 22.54
C ALA A 136 -1.20 17.17 22.15
N ALA A 137 -0.25 17.95 22.69
CA ALA A 137 -0.03 19.34 22.30
C ALA A 137 0.47 19.49 20.86
N HIS A 138 1.48 18.70 20.47
CA HIS A 138 1.99 18.68 19.10
C HIS A 138 0.91 18.23 18.10
N LEU A 139 0.07 17.27 18.46
CA LEU A 139 -1.09 16.84 17.66
C LEU A 139 -2.19 17.88 17.57
N ARG A 140 -2.48 18.60 18.66
CA ARG A 140 -3.40 19.76 18.62
C ARG A 140 -2.87 20.80 17.64
N GLN A 141 -1.57 21.05 17.61
CA GLN A 141 -0.94 21.97 16.67
C GLN A 141 -0.96 21.43 15.23
N HIS A 142 -0.57 20.19 14.98
CA HIS A 142 -0.59 19.57 13.65
C HIS A 142 -2.03 19.45 13.10
N ARG A 143 -3.01 19.08 13.94
CA ARG A 143 -4.44 19.10 13.58
C ARG A 143 -4.95 20.51 13.27
N ARG A 144 -4.49 21.54 13.99
CA ARG A 144 -4.79 22.94 13.66
C ARG A 144 -4.21 23.32 12.31
N VAL A 145 -2.97 22.90 12.00
CA VAL A 145 -2.33 23.12 10.69
C VAL A 145 -3.09 22.39 9.57
N LEU A 146 -3.43 21.11 9.75
CA LEU A 146 -4.23 20.36 8.78
C LEU A 146 -5.64 20.91 8.63
N LYS A 147 -6.28 21.37 9.72
CA LYS A 147 -7.60 22.02 9.67
C LYS A 147 -7.52 23.34 8.92
N ARG A 148 -6.46 24.15 9.13
CA ARG A 148 -6.20 25.37 8.36
C ARG A 148 -5.91 25.07 6.90
N ARG A 149 -5.11 24.06 6.59
CA ARG A 149 -4.86 23.60 5.21
C ARG A 149 -6.12 23.09 4.53
N ARG A 150 -6.97 22.34 5.24
CA ARG A 150 -8.28 21.87 4.73
C ARG A 150 -9.27 23.02 4.59
N ALA A 151 -9.29 24.00 5.49
CA ALA A 151 -10.12 25.20 5.39
C ALA A 151 -9.65 26.09 4.23
N ALA A 152 -8.34 26.27 4.05
CA ALA A 152 -7.74 26.96 2.93
C ALA A 152 -8.01 26.22 1.61
N ALA A 153 -7.86 24.90 1.57
CA ALA A 153 -8.23 24.08 0.43
C ALA A 153 -9.73 24.19 0.12
N ARG A 154 -10.62 24.16 1.13
CA ARG A 154 -12.07 24.37 0.97
C ARG A 154 -12.41 25.78 0.49
N ALA A 155 -11.73 26.81 0.98
CA ALA A 155 -11.87 28.19 0.51
C ALA A 155 -11.36 28.34 -0.94
N GLN A 156 -10.28 27.65 -1.30
CA GLN A 156 -9.77 27.56 -2.66
C GLN A 156 -10.66 26.70 -3.59
N CYS A 157 -11.42 25.75 -3.04
CA CYS A 157 -12.47 25.01 -3.75
C CYS A 157 -13.70 25.86 -4.01
N ALA A 158 -14.11 26.69 -3.05
CA ALA A 158 -15.18 27.67 -3.22
C ALA A 158 -14.83 28.73 -4.29
N LEU A 159 -13.54 28.90 -4.60
CA LEU A 159 -13.02 29.77 -5.65
C LEU A 159 -12.67 29.03 -6.97
N GLY A 160 -13.01 27.73 -7.09
CA GLY A 160 -12.88 26.96 -8.33
C GLY A 160 -11.45 26.67 -8.82
N ARG A 161 -10.40 26.90 -8.02
CA ARG A 161 -8.99 26.85 -8.50
C ARG A 161 -8.09 25.80 -7.83
N GLY A 162 -8.54 25.07 -6.80
CA GLY A 162 -7.64 24.33 -5.91
C GLY A 162 -7.32 22.86 -6.23
N HIS A 163 -8.18 22.13 -6.96
CA HIS A 163 -7.99 20.68 -7.17
C HIS A 163 -7.30 20.32 -8.48
N LEU A 164 -7.35 21.21 -9.47
CA LEU A 164 -6.79 20.94 -10.79
C LEU A 164 -5.27 20.73 -10.71
N PRO A 165 -4.44 21.60 -10.10
CA PRO A 165 -2.99 21.43 -10.16
C PRO A 165 -2.47 20.18 -9.44
N ALA A 166 -3.10 19.81 -8.32
CA ALA A 166 -2.70 18.62 -7.55
C ALA A 166 -3.12 17.32 -8.24
N VAL A 167 -4.32 17.30 -8.84
CA VAL A 167 -4.77 16.16 -9.64
C VAL A 167 -3.98 16.09 -10.95
N THR A 168 -3.79 17.20 -11.66
CA THR A 168 -2.94 17.29 -12.85
C THR A 168 -1.52 16.82 -12.55
N SER A 169 -0.89 17.25 -11.46
CA SER A 169 0.47 16.80 -11.09
C SER A 169 0.52 15.30 -10.74
N LEU A 170 -0.51 14.76 -10.06
CA LEU A 170 -0.63 13.33 -9.80
C LEU A 170 -0.79 12.54 -11.11
N LEU A 171 -1.68 12.99 -11.99
CA LEU A 171 -1.95 12.33 -13.26
C LEU A 171 -0.81 12.49 -14.25
N GLU A 172 -0.07 13.60 -14.26
CA GLU A 172 1.19 13.77 -14.98
C GLU A 172 2.25 12.81 -14.47
N SER A 173 2.41 12.68 -13.15
CA SER A 173 3.35 11.72 -12.56
C SER A 173 3.01 10.27 -12.92
N MET A 174 1.72 9.96 -13.06
CA MET A 174 1.26 8.63 -13.45
C MET A 174 1.33 8.40 -14.97
N ALA A 175 1.05 9.44 -15.77
CA ALA A 175 1.22 9.42 -17.22
C ALA A 175 2.70 9.29 -17.63
N ARG A 176 3.65 9.66 -16.76
CA ARG A 176 5.09 9.39 -16.97
C ARG A 176 5.46 7.91 -16.81
N ARG A 177 4.59 7.06 -16.24
CA ARG A 177 4.88 5.62 -16.11
C ARG A 177 4.85 4.96 -17.50
N PRO A 178 5.86 4.13 -17.85
CA PRO A 178 6.00 3.56 -19.20
C PRO A 178 4.85 2.62 -19.61
N ASP A 179 4.00 2.20 -18.68
CA ASP A 179 2.88 1.30 -18.91
C ASP A 179 1.58 2.01 -19.34
N GLY A 180 1.49 3.34 -19.23
CA GLY A 180 0.30 4.09 -19.62
C GLY A 180 -0.94 3.82 -18.75
N VAL A 181 -0.74 3.31 -17.53
CA VAL A 181 -1.83 2.93 -16.62
C VAL A 181 -2.10 4.03 -15.60
N LEU A 182 -3.35 4.49 -15.54
CA LEU A 182 -3.84 5.53 -14.66
C LEU A 182 -4.89 4.99 -13.70
N ASP A 183 -4.50 4.80 -12.44
CA ASP A 183 -5.39 4.38 -11.36
C ASP A 183 -6.16 5.58 -10.76
N LEU A 184 -7.48 5.56 -10.90
CA LEU A 184 -8.40 6.59 -10.41
C LEU A 184 -9.22 6.13 -9.19
N HIS A 185 -8.78 5.09 -8.47
CA HIS A 185 -9.46 4.67 -7.25
C HIS A 185 -9.38 5.76 -6.17
N GLY A 186 -10.52 6.01 -5.50
CA GLY A 186 -10.58 6.88 -4.32
C GLY A 186 -10.65 8.38 -4.62
N ILE A 187 -10.71 8.80 -5.88
CA ILE A 187 -10.97 10.19 -6.29
C ILE A 187 -12.43 10.39 -6.74
N THR A 188 -12.96 11.61 -6.63
CA THR A 188 -14.33 11.90 -7.05
C THR A 188 -14.45 11.98 -8.58
N ALA A 189 -15.66 11.79 -9.12
CA ALA A 189 -15.93 11.91 -10.56
C ALA A 189 -15.52 13.26 -11.14
N GLN A 190 -15.76 14.34 -10.39
CA GLN A 190 -15.33 15.68 -10.79
C GLN A 190 -13.80 15.80 -10.84
N GLN A 191 -13.09 15.26 -9.84
CA GLN A 191 -11.63 15.29 -9.80
C GLN A 191 -11.01 14.53 -10.98
N ALA A 192 -11.49 13.31 -11.23
CA ALA A 192 -11.04 12.50 -12.35
C ALA A 192 -11.29 13.19 -13.70
N THR A 193 -12.50 13.72 -13.90
CA THR A 193 -12.90 14.46 -15.12
C THR A 193 -11.97 15.63 -15.38
N CYS A 194 -11.77 16.49 -14.37
CA CYS A 194 -10.90 17.66 -14.48
C CYS A 194 -9.45 17.28 -14.82
N GLY A 195 -8.93 16.24 -14.17
CA GLY A 195 -7.56 15.81 -14.39
C GLY A 195 -7.31 15.19 -15.77
N VAL A 196 -8.26 14.38 -16.25
CA VAL A 196 -8.20 13.82 -17.62
C VAL A 196 -8.29 14.94 -18.67
N LEU A 197 -9.15 15.94 -18.46
CA LEU A 197 -9.23 17.09 -19.37
C LEU A 197 -7.93 17.88 -19.46
N ALA A 198 -7.27 18.12 -18.31
CA ALA A 198 -5.98 18.82 -18.30
C ALA A 198 -4.92 18.04 -19.11
N LEU A 199 -4.81 16.73 -18.91
CA LEU A 199 -3.88 15.88 -19.67
C LEU A 199 -4.15 15.93 -21.19
N LEU A 200 -5.42 15.96 -21.59
CA LEU A 200 -5.81 16.03 -22.99
C LEU A 200 -5.50 17.40 -23.60
N GLU A 201 -5.75 18.49 -22.87
CA GLU A 201 -5.45 19.86 -23.32
C GLU A 201 -3.94 20.09 -23.44
N ASP A 202 -3.15 19.58 -22.50
CA ASP A 202 -1.69 19.66 -22.56
C ASP A 202 -1.14 18.85 -23.74
N SER A 203 -1.71 17.66 -23.99
CA SER A 203 -1.36 16.84 -25.15
C SER A 203 -1.68 17.55 -26.47
N ARG A 204 -2.83 18.23 -26.55
CA ARG A 204 -3.23 18.99 -27.74
C ARG A 204 -2.34 20.20 -27.99
N ARG A 205 -2.04 20.99 -26.95
CA ARG A 205 -1.13 22.15 -27.05
C ARG A 205 0.26 21.75 -27.51
N ALA A 206 0.75 20.61 -27.01
CA ALA A 206 2.05 20.11 -27.41
C ALA A 206 2.06 19.64 -28.88
N ALA A 207 0.95 19.07 -29.40
CA ALA A 207 0.82 18.73 -30.81
C ALA A 207 0.78 19.98 -31.71
N GLU A 208 0.06 21.03 -31.30
CA GLU A 208 -0.06 22.29 -32.05
C GLU A 208 1.25 23.08 -32.05
N GLY A 209 1.99 23.07 -30.94
CA GLY A 209 3.26 23.80 -30.75
C GLY A 209 4.48 23.20 -31.45
N GLY A 210 4.40 21.95 -31.93
CA GLY A 210 5.51 21.27 -32.62
C GLY A 210 5.77 21.73 -34.06
N SER A 211 4.92 22.60 -34.62
CA SER A 211 4.97 22.96 -36.05
C SER A 211 5.58 24.33 -36.37
N GLY A 212 5.94 25.16 -35.38
CA GLY A 212 6.41 26.52 -35.64
C GLY A 212 7.45 27.03 -34.66
N GLY A 213 8.72 27.14 -35.10
CA GLY A 213 9.69 28.01 -34.44
C GLY A 213 11.11 27.47 -34.33
N ALA A 214 11.82 27.38 -35.45
CA ALA A 214 13.28 27.38 -35.43
C ALA A 214 13.77 28.80 -35.09
N GLY A 215 14.10 29.07 -33.83
CA GLY A 215 14.81 30.31 -33.45
C GLY A 215 14.54 30.79 -32.04
N GLY A 216 15.37 30.41 -31.08
CA GLY A 216 15.34 30.99 -29.74
C GLY A 216 16.11 30.17 -28.71
N SER A 217 17.37 30.52 -28.50
CA SER A 217 18.27 29.92 -27.53
C SER A 217 17.88 30.23 -26.08
N GLY A 218 17.92 29.22 -25.20
CA GLY A 218 18.39 29.41 -23.82
C GLY A 218 17.34 29.36 -22.70
N SER A 219 16.76 28.19 -22.43
CA SER A 219 16.31 27.82 -21.07
C SER A 219 16.14 26.31 -20.98
N SER A 220 17.12 25.64 -20.39
CA SER A 220 17.13 24.20 -20.13
C SER A 220 16.28 23.83 -18.91
N HIS A 221 14.97 24.06 -18.98
CA HIS A 221 14.02 23.29 -18.18
C HIS A 221 13.51 22.17 -19.06
N GLY A 222 13.95 20.93 -18.79
CA GLY A 222 13.71 19.75 -19.62
C GLY A 222 12.29 19.67 -20.14
N HIS A 223 12.10 20.09 -21.39
CA HIS A 223 10.86 19.86 -22.12
C HIS A 223 10.75 18.36 -22.35
N CYS A 224 9.77 17.76 -21.67
CA CYS A 224 9.41 16.38 -21.82
C CYS A 224 8.89 16.21 -23.26
N ALA A 225 9.69 15.60 -24.14
CA ALA A 225 9.25 15.24 -25.48
C ALA A 225 7.96 14.40 -25.39
N MET A 226 6.94 14.82 -26.16
CA MET A 226 5.59 14.26 -26.16
C MET A 226 5.58 12.75 -26.32
N ARG A 227 4.58 12.12 -25.69
CA ARG A 227 4.14 10.78 -26.10
C ARG A 227 3.44 10.88 -27.44
N ASP A 228 3.96 10.12 -28.40
CA ASP A 228 3.16 9.56 -29.47
C ASP A 228 2.01 8.75 -28.83
N TRP A 229 0.76 9.06 -29.18
CA TRP A 229 -0.43 8.33 -28.73
C TRP A 229 -0.54 6.93 -29.37
N SER A 230 0.53 6.44 -29.99
CA SER A 230 0.65 5.05 -30.44
C SER A 230 0.41 4.02 -29.34
N GLN A 231 0.54 4.41 -28.06
CA GLN A 231 0.15 3.57 -26.94
C GLN A 231 -1.20 3.99 -26.31
N PRO A 232 -2.12 3.03 -26.08
CA PRO A 232 -3.40 3.32 -25.44
C PRO A 232 -3.22 3.77 -23.99
N LEU A 233 -4.01 4.75 -23.57
CA LEU A 233 -4.10 5.18 -22.17
C LEU A 233 -5.12 4.29 -21.43
N VAL A 234 -4.68 3.58 -20.41
CA VAL A 234 -5.54 2.66 -19.64
C VAL A 234 -5.97 3.32 -18.34
N LEU A 235 -7.26 3.65 -18.20
CA LEU A 235 -7.84 4.24 -17.00
C LEU A 235 -8.50 3.15 -16.15
N ILE A 236 -8.07 3.01 -14.89
CA ILE A 236 -8.66 2.11 -13.92
C ILE A 236 -9.59 2.94 -13.02
N THR A 237 -10.87 2.95 -13.36
CA THR A 237 -11.96 3.60 -12.60
C THR A 237 -12.46 2.73 -11.44
N GLY A 238 -12.07 1.45 -11.47
CA GLY A 238 -12.07 0.54 -10.34
C GLY A 238 -13.07 -0.60 -10.39
N ARG A 239 -12.69 -1.70 -9.72
CA ARG A 239 -13.55 -2.83 -9.27
C ARG A 239 -12.85 -3.64 -8.16
N GLY A 240 -12.00 -3.00 -7.36
CA GLY A 240 -11.35 -3.66 -6.24
C GLY A 240 -12.37 -4.14 -5.22
N ARG A 241 -12.14 -5.31 -4.59
CA ARG A 241 -13.02 -5.99 -3.60
C ARG A 241 -13.49 -5.12 -2.41
N GLY A 242 -13.06 -3.86 -2.30
CA GLY A 242 -13.44 -2.90 -1.26
C GLY A 242 -14.20 -1.65 -1.73
N SER A 243 -14.46 -1.46 -3.03
CA SER A 243 -15.21 -0.29 -3.52
C SER A 243 -16.71 -0.59 -3.55
N LYS A 244 -17.46 -0.11 -2.54
CA LYS A 244 -18.91 -0.34 -2.45
C LYS A 244 -19.70 0.45 -3.50
N ASP A 245 -19.22 1.62 -3.94
CA ASP A 245 -20.02 2.56 -4.76
C ASP A 245 -19.24 3.34 -5.84
N GLY A 246 -17.94 3.10 -6.03
CA GLY A 246 -17.10 3.98 -6.89
C GLY A 246 -17.25 3.77 -8.40
N VAL A 247 -17.53 2.54 -8.82
CA VAL A 247 -17.57 2.11 -10.23
C VAL A 247 -18.79 2.64 -11.01
N PRO A 248 -20.02 2.66 -10.45
CA PRO A 248 -21.22 2.99 -11.23
C PRO A 248 -21.28 4.42 -11.76
N VAL A 249 -20.61 5.38 -11.10
CA VAL A 249 -20.72 6.81 -11.43
C VAL A 249 -19.52 7.30 -12.24
N LEU A 250 -18.31 6.85 -11.88
CA LEU A 250 -17.08 7.37 -12.46
C LEU A 250 -16.90 6.94 -13.91
N LYS A 251 -17.15 5.65 -14.19
CA LYS A 251 -16.90 5.07 -15.51
C LYS A 251 -17.81 5.66 -16.61
N PRO A 252 -19.15 5.74 -16.45
CA PRO A 252 -20.01 6.31 -17.49
C PRO A 252 -19.72 7.80 -17.73
N ALA A 253 -19.41 8.55 -16.67
CA ALA A 253 -19.08 9.97 -16.76
C ALA A 253 -17.79 10.20 -17.58
N LEU A 254 -16.72 9.45 -17.28
CA LEU A 254 -15.46 9.53 -18.03
C LEU A 254 -15.62 9.05 -19.46
N ALA A 255 -16.28 7.90 -19.69
CA ALA A 255 -16.49 7.39 -21.04
C ALA A 255 -17.30 8.37 -21.90
N SER A 256 -18.38 8.95 -21.37
CA SER A 256 -19.18 9.96 -22.06
C SER A 256 -18.38 11.24 -22.36
N LEU A 257 -17.57 11.71 -21.41
CA LEU A 257 -16.71 12.87 -21.60
C LEU A 257 -15.68 12.66 -22.70
N LEU A 258 -14.97 11.54 -22.65
CA LEU A 258 -13.90 11.19 -23.59
C LEU A 258 -14.46 11.03 -25.02
N ARG A 259 -15.59 10.33 -25.18
CA ARG A 259 -16.27 10.20 -26.48
C ARG A 259 -16.73 11.55 -27.03
N ARG A 260 -17.26 12.44 -26.19
CA ARG A 260 -17.61 13.83 -26.60
C ARG A 260 -16.42 14.65 -27.08
N ARG A 261 -15.19 14.25 -26.73
CA ARG A 261 -13.95 14.88 -27.18
C ARG A 261 -13.35 14.19 -28.41
N GLY A 262 -14.07 13.25 -29.04
CA GLY A 262 -13.62 12.54 -30.23
C GLY A 262 -12.57 11.45 -29.96
N LEU A 263 -12.42 11.02 -28.69
CA LEU A 263 -11.50 9.93 -28.35
C LEU A 263 -12.21 8.59 -28.44
N VAL A 264 -11.52 7.57 -28.96
CA VAL A 264 -12.05 6.20 -28.97
C VAL A 264 -11.86 5.62 -27.57
N VAL A 265 -12.95 5.07 -27.01
CA VAL A 265 -12.97 4.52 -25.65
C VAL A 265 -13.52 3.10 -25.69
N GLU A 266 -12.64 2.14 -25.42
CA GLU A 266 -12.97 0.73 -25.32
C GLU A 266 -13.21 0.29 -23.87
N GLU A 267 -14.17 -0.61 -23.69
CA GLU A 267 -14.55 -1.16 -22.40
C GLU A 267 -14.31 -2.68 -22.39
N PRO A 268 -13.15 -3.16 -21.92
CA PRO A 268 -12.84 -4.58 -21.99
C PRO A 268 -13.81 -5.41 -21.14
N ALA A 269 -14.36 -6.48 -21.73
CA ALA A 269 -15.32 -7.37 -21.08
C ALA A 269 -14.76 -8.02 -19.79
N LEU A 270 -13.45 -8.26 -19.75
CA LEU A 270 -12.78 -8.95 -18.64
C LEU A 270 -12.70 -8.10 -17.36
N ASN A 271 -12.65 -6.77 -17.48
CA ASN A 271 -12.57 -5.86 -16.34
C ASN A 271 -13.42 -4.61 -16.57
N PRO A 272 -14.69 -4.63 -16.14
CA PRO A 272 -15.59 -3.49 -16.33
C PRO A 272 -15.25 -2.27 -15.48
N GLY A 273 -14.18 -2.29 -14.67
CA GLY A 273 -13.60 -1.12 -14.03
C GLY A 273 -12.54 -0.39 -14.86
N VAL A 274 -12.24 -0.88 -16.06
CA VAL A 274 -11.20 -0.34 -16.95
C VAL A 274 -11.83 0.38 -18.14
N LEU A 275 -11.22 1.49 -18.54
CA LEU A 275 -11.43 2.17 -19.83
C LEU A 275 -10.10 2.21 -20.56
N ILE A 276 -10.09 1.85 -21.84
CA ILE A 276 -8.91 1.97 -22.70
C ILE A 276 -9.20 3.10 -23.68
N VAL A 277 -8.34 4.13 -23.70
CA VAL A 277 -8.50 5.30 -24.55
C VAL A 277 -7.46 5.25 -25.66
N THR A 278 -7.94 5.18 -26.90
CA THR A 278 -7.13 5.03 -28.12
C THR A 278 -7.35 6.23 -29.04
N GLY A 279 -6.30 7.02 -29.27
CA GLY A 279 -6.25 8.06 -30.31
C GLY A 279 -7.45 9.04 -30.41
N VAL A 280 -7.45 9.81 -31.50
CA VAL A 280 -8.61 10.60 -31.94
C VAL A 280 -9.26 9.85 -33.08
N ASP A 281 -10.58 9.73 -33.07
CA ASP A 281 -11.31 9.10 -34.17
C ASP A 281 -11.16 9.95 -35.43
N ALA A 282 -10.35 9.48 -36.38
CA ALA A 282 -10.08 10.18 -37.63
C ALA A 282 -11.29 10.18 -38.59
N GLY A 283 -12.38 9.49 -38.24
CA GLY A 283 -13.57 9.30 -39.07
C GLY A 283 -14.60 10.43 -39.04
N GLY A 284 -14.27 11.60 -38.46
CA GLY A 284 -15.19 12.74 -38.30
C GLY A 284 -15.03 13.87 -39.32
N GLU A 285 -14.81 13.59 -40.60
CA GLU A 285 -15.04 14.57 -41.67
C GLU A 285 -16.45 14.33 -42.23
N GLY A 286 -17.43 15.07 -41.69
CA GLY A 286 -18.81 15.13 -42.17
C GLY A 286 -19.36 16.53 -41.98
#